data_AF-A0A928R614-F1
#
_entry.id   AF-A0A928R614-F1
#
_cell.length_a   1.000
_cell.length_b   1.000
_cell.length_c   1.000
_cell.angle_alpha   90.00
_cell.angle_beta   90.00
_cell.angle_gamma   90.00
#
_symmetry.space_group_name_H-M   'P 1'
#
loop_
_entity.id
_entity.type
_entity.pdbx_description
1 polymer ?
#
loop_
_entity_poly.entity_id
_entity_poly.type
_entity_poly.pdbx_seq_one_letter_code
_entity_poly.pdbx_strand_id
1 'polypeptide(L)'
;MLSHIALREILENPTKLKERTLLPAKTFCASETASASVLLKLLSYDYFCIINVIDENNHITNILTETHILEHITRYGIRIKLSDIKD
;
A
#
# COMPACT_ATOMS: atom_id res chain seq x y z
N MET A 1 -14.46 -16.50 -16.10
CA MET A 1 -15.18 -15.67 -15.11
C MET A 1 -14.26 -14.61 -14.48
N LEU A 2 -13.02 -14.94 -14.09
CA LEU A 2 -11.98 -13.97 -13.66
C LEU A 2 -11.59 -12.93 -14.73
N SER A 3 -11.56 -13.34 -16.00
CA SER A 3 -11.21 -12.47 -17.13
C SER A 3 -12.16 -11.29 -17.29
N HIS A 4 -13.47 -11.48 -17.09
CA HIS A 4 -14.46 -10.42 -17.29
C HIS A 4 -14.47 -9.37 -16.18
N ILE A 5 -14.10 -9.77 -14.95
CA ILE A 5 -13.99 -8.88 -13.77
C ILE A 5 -12.71 -8.04 -13.88
N ALA A 6 -11.58 -8.66 -14.21
CA ALA A 6 -10.33 -7.95 -14.42
C ALA A 6 -10.43 -6.95 -15.58
N LEU A 7 -11.05 -7.36 -16.70
CA LEU A 7 -11.24 -6.48 -17.86
C LEU A 7 -12.16 -5.30 -17.54
N ARG A 8 -13.21 -5.53 -16.74
CA ARG A 8 -14.09 -4.47 -16.26
C ARG A 8 -13.36 -3.49 -15.35
N GLU A 9 -12.55 -3.98 -14.42
CA GLU A 9 -11.72 -3.12 -13.56
C GLU A 9 -10.72 -2.27 -14.35
N ILE A 10 -10.13 -2.83 -15.42
CA ILE A 10 -9.21 -2.12 -16.30
C ILE A 10 -9.93 -1.02 -17.09
N LEU A 11 -11.14 -1.31 -17.61
CA LEU A 11 -11.96 -0.33 -18.32
C LEU A 11 -12.51 0.76 -17.40
N GLU A 12 -12.88 0.42 -16.16
CA GLU A 12 -13.39 1.37 -15.15
C GLU A 12 -12.25 2.22 -14.53
N ASN A 13 -11.00 1.76 -14.57
CA ASN A 13 -9.83 2.48 -14.06
C ASN A 13 -8.77 2.69 -15.15
N PRO A 14 -9.02 3.56 -16.15
CA PRO A 14 -8.10 3.81 -17.26
C PRO A 14 -6.74 4.39 -16.80
N THR A 15 -6.66 4.88 -15.56
CA THR A 15 -5.41 5.31 -14.93
C THR A 15 -4.43 4.16 -14.70
N LYS A 16 -4.89 2.91 -14.56
CA LYS A 16 -4.04 1.70 -14.49
C LYS A 16 -3.23 1.46 -15.77
N LEU A 17 -3.69 1.97 -16.90
CA LEU A 17 -3.08 1.77 -18.23
C LEU A 17 -2.19 2.93 -18.67
N LYS A 18 -2.16 4.03 -17.92
CA LYS A 18 -1.31 5.18 -18.25
C LYS A 18 0.08 4.96 -17.68
N GLU A 19 1.08 4.86 -18.55
CA GLU A 19 2.48 5.04 -18.16
C GLU A 19 2.65 6.45 -17.59
N ARG A 20 3.07 6.53 -16.33
CA ARG A 20 3.35 7.79 -15.64
C ARG A 20 4.81 7.82 -15.25
N THR A 21 5.57 8.78 -15.77
CA THR A 21 6.95 9.06 -15.34
C THR A 21 6.99 9.76 -14.00
N LEU A 22 5.90 10.41 -13.60
CA LEU A 22 5.73 11.08 -12.31
C LEU A 22 4.35 10.77 -11.74
N LEU A 23 4.32 10.36 -10.48
CA LEU A 23 3.10 10.09 -9.71
C LEU A 23 3.04 11.07 -8.54
N PRO A 24 1.90 11.70 -8.27
CA PRO A 24 1.72 12.40 -7.00
C PRO A 24 1.88 11.40 -5.86
N ALA A 25 2.63 11.77 -4.83
CA ALA A 25 2.84 10.93 -3.66
C ALA A 25 1.93 11.37 -2.51
N LYS A 26 1.34 10.42 -1.79
CA LYS A 26 0.59 10.67 -0.56
C LYS A 26 1.31 10.01 0.60
N THR A 27 1.63 10.82 1.60
CA THR A 27 2.36 10.34 2.77
C THR A 27 1.40 10.15 3.94
N PHE A 28 1.53 9.02 4.64
CA PHE A 28 0.76 8.69 5.83
C PHE A 28 1.70 8.33 6.98
N CYS A 29 1.27 8.56 8.21
CA CYS A 29 1.91 8.01 9.39
C CYS A 29 1.02 6.90 9.97
N ALA A 30 1.62 5.75 10.29
CA ALA A 30 0.91 4.61 10.85
C ALA A 30 1.71 4.02 12.01
N SER A 31 1.02 3.67 13.10
CA SER A 31 1.65 3.00 14.24
C SER A 31 2.24 1.66 13.80
N GLU A 32 3.43 1.33 14.32
CA GLU A 32 4.09 0.04 14.09
C GLU A 32 3.23 -1.16 14.49
N THR A 33 2.30 -0.96 15.43
CA THR A 33 1.37 -2.01 15.89
C THR A 33 0.14 -2.19 14.99
N ALA A 34 -0.07 -1.29 14.03
CA ALA A 34 -1.21 -1.36 13.13
C ALA A 34 -1.12 -2.58 12.21
N SER A 35 -2.29 -3.14 11.87
CA SER A 35 -2.38 -4.21 10.89
C SER A 35 -2.26 -3.64 9.47
N ALA A 36 -1.49 -4.31 8.61
CA ALA A 36 -1.29 -3.90 7.22
C ALA A 36 -2.61 -3.82 6.41
N SER A 37 -3.63 -4.58 6.81
CA SER A 37 -4.99 -4.48 6.24
C SER A 37 -5.63 -3.08 6.30
N VAL A 38 -5.25 -2.24 7.26
CA VAL A 38 -5.74 -0.87 7.37
C VAL A 38 -5.20 -0.02 6.21
N LEU A 39 -3.95 -0.27 5.79
CA LEU A 39 -3.30 0.46 4.72
C LEU A 39 -3.80 0.05 3.33
N LEU A 40 -4.25 -1.20 3.15
CA LEU A 40 -4.85 -1.65 1.89
C LEU A 40 -6.04 -0.79 1.44
N LYS A 41 -6.80 -0.25 2.39
CA LYS A 41 -7.95 0.63 2.10
C LYS A 41 -7.54 2.02 1.62
N LEU A 42 -6.27 2.39 1.78
CA LEU A 42 -5.72 3.69 1.44
C LEU A 42 -4.99 3.68 0.09
N LEU A 43 -4.67 2.49 -0.44
CA LEU A 43 -3.99 2.34 -1.72
C LEU A 43 -4.88 2.84 -2.87
N SER A 44 -4.27 3.54 -3.81
CA SER A 44 -4.95 4.11 -4.98
C SER A 44 -4.06 4.03 -6.21
N TYR A 45 -4.67 3.88 -7.38
CA TYR A 45 -3.94 3.93 -8.65
C TYR A 45 -3.59 5.36 -9.09
N ASP A 46 -4.13 6.37 -8.40
CA ASP A 46 -3.95 7.78 -8.79
C ASP A 46 -2.73 8.44 -8.17
N TYR A 47 -2.23 7.89 -7.06
CA TYR A 47 -1.09 8.41 -6.30
C TYR A 47 -0.28 7.26 -5.72
N PHE A 48 1.00 7.51 -5.46
CA PHE A 48 1.90 6.57 -4.81
C PHE A 48 1.87 6.78 -3.28
N CYS A 49 1.57 5.75 -2.49
CA CYS A 49 1.62 5.87 -1.03
C CYS A 49 3.02 5.64 -0.46
N ILE A 50 3.43 6.55 0.41
CA ILE A 50 4.59 6.42 1.29
C ILE A 50 4.07 6.35 2.72
N ILE A 51 4.44 5.32 3.47
CA ILE A 51 3.95 5.06 4.82
C ILE A 51 5.10 5.18 5.80
N ASN A 52 5.12 6.24 6.58
CA ASN A 52 6.02 6.38 7.72
C ASN A 52 5.47 5.55 8.88
N VAL A 53 6.19 4.51 9.25
CA VAL A 53 5.88 3.71 10.44
C VAL A 53 6.43 4.44 11.65
N ILE A 54 5.58 4.62 12.67
CA ILE A 54 5.93 5.35 13.89
C ILE A 54 5.81 4.46 15.13
N ASP A 55 6.72 4.68 16.08
CA ASP A 55 6.65 4.08 17.42
C ASP A 55 5.62 4.78 18.32
N GLU A 56 5.50 4.32 19.56
CA GLU A 56 4.66 4.92 20.61
C GLU A 56 5.07 6.35 21.00
N ASN A 57 6.29 6.77 20.69
CA ASN A 57 6.83 8.11 20.93
C ASN A 57 6.71 9.03 19.69
N ASN A 58 6.06 8.57 18.62
CA ASN A 58 5.92 9.23 17.32
C ASN A 58 7.24 9.42 16.56
N HIS A 59 8.28 8.65 16.85
CA HIS A 59 9.47 8.59 16.03
C HIS A 59 9.24 7.72 14.81
N ILE A 60 9.74 8.14 13.66
CA ILE A 60 9.71 7.33 12.44
C ILE A 60 10.73 6.19 12.62
N THR A 61 10.25 4.96 12.67
CA THR A 61 11.06 3.75 12.80
C THR A 61 11.32 3.09 11.46
N ASN A 62 10.40 3.24 10.50
CA ASN A 62 10.54 2.68 9.16
C ASN A 62 9.77 3.50 8.12
N ILE A 63 10.12 3.36 6.84
CA ILE A 63 9.39 3.94 5.71
C ILE A 63 9.02 2.81 4.75
N LEU A 64 7.73 2.57 4.58
CA LEU A 64 7.20 1.51 3.72
C LEU A 64 6.54 2.10 2.48
N THR A 65 6.59 1.35 1.38
CA THR A 65 5.86 1.65 0.15
C THR A 65 4.68 0.70 -0.03
N GLU A 66 3.80 1.00 -0.99
CA GLU A 66 2.74 0.08 -1.39
C GLU A 66 3.27 -1.30 -1.75
N THR A 67 4.42 -1.36 -2.44
CA THR A 67 5.08 -2.60 -2.85
C THR A 67 5.45 -3.44 -1.63
N HIS A 68 6.11 -2.85 -0.63
CA HIS A 68 6.53 -3.57 0.58
C HIS A 68 5.32 -4.18 1.31
N ILE A 69 4.21 -3.44 1.37
CA ILE A 69 2.96 -3.89 1.98
C ILE A 69 2.33 -5.04 1.18
N LEU A 70 2.18 -4.89 -0.14
CA LEU A 70 1.54 -5.89 -0.99
C LEU A 70 2.34 -7.20 -1.02
N GLU A 71 3.67 -7.12 -1.09
CA GLU A 71 4.55 -8.29 -1.05
C GLU A 71 4.42 -9.05 0.27
N HIS A 72 4.49 -8.34 1.39
CA HIS A 72 4.39 -8.98 2.70
C HIS A 72 3.00 -9.55 2.97
N ILE A 73 1.93 -8.85 2.59
CA ILE A 73 0.56 -9.38 2.73
C ILE A 73 0.36 -10.63 1.88
N THR A 74 0.95 -10.69 0.69
CA THR A 74 0.86 -11.86 -0.19
C THR A 74 1.61 -13.06 0.40
N ARG A 75 2.74 -12.83 1.09
CA ARG A 75 3.56 -13.89 1.71
C ARG A 75 3.01 -14.37 3.06
N TYR A 76 2.51 -13.46 3.88
CA TYR A 76 2.24 -13.71 5.31
C TYR A 76 0.77 -13.46 5.72
N GLY A 77 -0.07 -12.94 4.82
CA GLY A 77 -1.47 -12.65 5.04
C GLY A 77 -1.75 -11.24 5.57
N ILE A 78 -3.04 -10.90 5.67
CA ILE A 78 -3.52 -9.51 5.92
C ILE A 78 -3.37 -9.00 7.36
N ARG A 79 -3.04 -9.87 8.31
CA ARG A 79 -3.01 -9.56 9.76
C ARG A 79 -1.61 -9.20 10.29
N ILE A 80 -0.61 -9.14 9.43
CA ILE A 80 0.74 -8.75 9.81
C ILE A 80 0.76 -7.32 10.34
N LYS A 81 1.63 -7.07 11.34
CA LYS A 81 1.85 -5.72 11.84
C LYS A 81 2.85 -4.99 10.96
N LEU A 82 2.80 -3.66 10.95
CA LEU A 82 3.75 -2.85 10.19
C LEU A 82 5.17 -2.98 10.71
N SER A 83 5.35 -3.21 12.01
CA SER A 83 6.65 -3.53 12.62
C SER A 83 7.34 -4.76 12.01
N ASP A 84 6.55 -5.67 11.43
CA ASP A 84 7.03 -6.96 10.91
C ASP A 84 7.46 -6.85 9.44
N ILE A 85 7.17 -5.72 8.78
CA ILE A 85 7.51 -5.46 7.39
C ILE A 85 8.89 -4.79 7.37
N LYS A 86 9.87 -5.47 6.77
CA LYS A 86 11.24 -4.97 6.62
C LYS A 86 11.58 -4.78 5.15
N ASP A 87 12.42 -3.77 4.88
CA ASP A 87 13.10 -3.58 3.60
C ASP A 87 14.25 -4.58 3.43
#